data_AF-A0A957K8B4-F1
#
_entry.id   AF-A0A957K8B4-F1
#
_cell.length_a   1.000
_cell.length_b   1.000
_cell.length_c   1.000
_cell.angle_alpha   90.00
_cell.angle_beta   90.00
_cell.angle_gamma   90.00
#
_symmetry.space_group_name_H-M   'P 1'
#
loop_
_entity.id
_entity.type
_entity.pdbx_description
1 polymer ?
#
loop_
_entity_poly.entity_id
_entity_poly.type
_entity_poly.pdbx_seq_one_letter_code
_entity_poly.pdbx_strand_id
1 'polypeptide(L)'
;MSSRTSLLLRCLCLALALAGVIGFRPPVAAHAYLLRSEPAANSTVAESPAEIRLWFTEPISPEFSGAQVLDLAGEPVAITIQTSTEENNLLIIQLPQLAEDVYSVLWRAHSTADGHVTQGLVVFGVGTQVDSAAAPSLTEATPPWP
;
A
#
# COMPACT_ATOMS: atom_id res chain seq x y z
N MET A 1 15.39 3.60 61.64
CA MET A 1 14.70 4.38 60.58
C MET A 1 15.13 4.07 59.13
N SER A 2 16.28 3.42 58.86
CA SER A 2 16.78 3.18 57.48
C SER A 2 15.97 2.19 56.61
N SER A 3 15.35 1.15 57.21
CA SER A 3 14.65 0.08 56.47
C SER A 3 13.36 0.55 55.78
N ARG A 4 12.60 1.47 56.40
CA ARG A 4 11.36 2.02 55.83
C ARG A 4 11.64 2.92 54.62
N THR A 5 12.71 3.72 54.69
CA THR A 5 13.13 4.60 53.60
C THR A 5 13.62 3.80 52.38
N SER A 6 14.36 2.70 52.62
CA SER A 6 14.81 1.79 51.56
C SER A 6 13.65 1.06 50.86
N LEU A 7 12.61 0.67 51.60
CA LEU A 7 11.42 0.03 51.04
C LEU A 7 10.60 1.01 50.18
N LEU A 8 10.40 2.25 50.65
CA LEU A 8 9.67 3.29 49.91
C LEU A 8 10.35 3.67 48.58
N LEU A 9 11.69 3.79 48.59
CA LEU A 9 12.47 4.07 47.37
C LEU A 9 12.34 2.92 46.34
N ARG A 10 12.36 1.67 46.78
CA ARG A 10 12.17 0.50 45.90
C ARG A 10 10.78 0.46 45.27
N CYS A 11 9.74 0.73 46.05
CA CYS A 11 8.37 0.80 45.52
C CYS A 11 8.21 1.95 44.51
N LEU A 12 8.83 3.11 44.77
CA LEU A 12 8.79 4.25 43.86
C LEU A 12 9.52 3.96 42.54
N CYS A 13 10.72 3.36 42.60
CA CYS A 13 11.45 2.95 41.39
C CYS A 13 10.68 1.90 40.58
N LEU A 14 10.03 0.94 41.25
CA LEU A 14 9.23 -0.09 40.58
C LEU A 14 7.98 0.53 39.92
N ALA A 15 7.32 1.47 40.60
CA ALA A 15 6.16 2.18 40.03
C ALA A 15 6.55 3.04 38.81
N LEU A 16 7.70 3.73 38.87
CA LEU A 16 8.21 4.51 37.74
C LEU A 16 8.64 3.62 36.56
N ALA A 17 9.29 2.48 36.83
CA ALA A 17 9.65 1.52 35.80
C ALA A 17 8.39 0.92 35.14
N LEU A 18 7.38 0.57 35.92
CA LEU A 18 6.11 0.04 35.40
C LEU A 18 5.34 1.08 34.58
N ALA A 19 5.33 2.35 35.03
CA ALA A 19 4.75 3.46 34.27
C ALA A 19 5.47 3.70 32.93
N GLY A 20 6.80 3.57 32.90
CA GLY A 20 7.59 3.68 31.68
C GLY A 20 7.29 2.59 30.65
N VAL A 21 6.98 1.36 31.11
CA VAL A 21 6.59 0.24 30.23
C VAL A 21 5.17 0.43 29.67
N ILE A 22 4.24 1.01 30.44
CA ILE A 22 2.85 1.25 30.01
C ILE A 22 2.76 2.39 28.98
N GLY A 23 3.68 3.36 29.02
CA GLY A 23 3.67 4.53 28.13
C GLY A 23 4.28 4.29 26.74
N PHE A 24 5.02 3.21 26.53
CA PHE A 24 5.68 2.95 25.25
C PHE A 24 4.68 2.38 24.23
N ARG A 25 4.15 3.24 23.36
CA ARG A 25 3.44 2.81 22.16
C ARG A 25 4.39 2.88 20.97
N PRO A 26 4.67 1.76 20.27
CA PRO A 26 5.40 1.86 19.01
C PRO A 26 4.61 2.76 18.03
N PRO A 27 5.29 3.55 17.19
CA PRO A 27 4.61 4.28 16.13
C PRO A 27 3.87 3.27 15.25
N VAL A 28 2.54 3.37 15.18
CA VAL A 28 1.75 2.60 14.22
C VAL A 28 1.80 3.34 12.89
N ALA A 29 2.10 2.64 11.80
CA ALA A 29 2.16 3.23 10.48
C ALA A 29 0.73 3.45 9.98
N ALA A 30 0.14 4.62 10.26
CA ALA A 30 -1.28 4.83 9.98
C ALA A 30 -1.59 5.15 8.50
N HIS A 31 -0.56 5.40 7.69
CA HIS A 31 -0.69 5.62 6.25
C HIS A 31 -0.79 4.27 5.51
N ALA A 32 -1.71 4.18 4.55
CA ALA A 32 -1.88 3.00 3.71
C ALA A 32 -0.81 2.96 2.60
N TYR A 33 0.36 2.39 2.85
CA TYR A 33 1.37 2.16 1.81
C TYR A 33 1.10 0.86 1.08
N LEU A 34 1.48 0.78 -0.20
CA LEU A 34 1.44 -0.48 -0.94
C LEU A 34 2.41 -1.47 -0.30
N LEU A 35 1.87 -2.59 0.17
CA LEU A 35 2.61 -3.69 0.76
C LEU A 35 3.13 -4.66 -0.32
N ARG A 36 2.26 -5.03 -1.27
CA ARG A 36 2.59 -5.91 -2.40
C ARG A 36 1.56 -5.78 -3.52
N SER A 37 1.91 -6.25 -4.72
CA SER A 37 1.03 -6.36 -5.87
C SER A 37 1.07 -7.75 -6.49
N GLU A 38 -0.01 -8.13 -7.16
CA GLU A 38 -0.08 -9.26 -8.09
C GLU A 38 -0.75 -8.78 -9.39
N PRO A 39 -0.08 -8.83 -10.56
CA PRO A 39 1.32 -9.20 -10.78
C PRO A 39 2.32 -8.41 -9.93
N ALA A 40 3.45 -9.03 -9.61
CA ALA A 40 4.48 -8.40 -8.78
C ALA A 40 5.12 -7.22 -9.52
N ALA A 41 5.54 -6.20 -8.77
CA ALA A 41 6.21 -5.04 -9.36
C ALA A 41 7.47 -5.45 -10.14
N ASN A 42 7.60 -4.90 -11.35
CA ASN A 42 8.64 -5.17 -12.34
C ASN A 42 8.72 -6.65 -12.78
N SER A 43 7.65 -7.43 -12.59
CA SER A 43 7.59 -8.81 -13.08
C SER A 43 7.05 -8.88 -14.51
N THR A 44 7.32 -10.00 -15.18
CA THR A 44 6.69 -10.37 -16.44
C THR A 44 5.86 -11.62 -16.23
N VAL A 45 4.59 -11.57 -16.61
CA VAL A 45 3.69 -12.73 -16.67
C VAL A 45 3.60 -13.23 -18.11
N ALA A 46 3.45 -14.53 -18.29
CA ALA A 46 3.41 -15.14 -19.62
C ALA A 46 2.10 -14.86 -20.37
N GLU A 47 1.00 -14.70 -19.63
CA GLU A 47 -0.35 -14.51 -20.18
C GLU A 47 -1.04 -13.32 -19.50
N SER A 48 -2.04 -12.76 -20.16
CA SER A 48 -2.86 -11.67 -19.61
C SER A 48 -3.50 -12.09 -18.28
N PRO A 49 -3.23 -11.38 -17.17
CA PRO A 49 -3.94 -11.63 -15.93
C PRO A 49 -5.40 -11.16 -16.05
N ALA A 50 -6.32 -11.84 -15.36
CA ALA A 50 -7.72 -11.41 -15.29
C ALA A 50 -7.92 -10.18 -14.39
N GLU A 51 -7.03 -10.01 -13.40
CA GLU A 51 -7.09 -8.91 -12.44
C GLU A 51 -5.70 -8.54 -11.91
N ILE A 52 -5.59 -7.31 -11.42
CA ILE A 52 -4.48 -6.87 -10.57
C ILE A 52 -4.99 -6.75 -9.14
N ARG A 53 -4.19 -7.20 -8.18
CA ARG A 53 -4.45 -7.08 -6.75
C ARG A 53 -3.38 -6.24 -6.09
N LEU A 54 -3.80 -5.22 -5.35
CA LEU A 54 -2.92 -4.32 -4.59
C LEU A 54 -3.28 -4.42 -3.11
N TRP A 55 -2.34 -4.89 -2.29
CA TRP A 55 -2.51 -4.95 -0.83
C TRP A 55 -1.80 -3.79 -0.17
N PHE A 56 -2.44 -3.18 0.81
CA PHE A 56 -1.93 -2.04 1.56
C PHE A 56 -1.60 -2.42 3.01
N THR A 57 -0.75 -1.63 3.65
CA THR A 57 -0.39 -1.80 5.06
C THR A 57 -1.57 -1.52 6.00
N GLU A 58 -2.52 -0.69 5.57
CA GLU A 58 -3.68 -0.27 6.36
C GLU A 58 -4.98 -0.40 5.55
N PRO A 59 -6.14 -0.50 6.22
CA PRO A 59 -7.45 -0.50 5.55
C PRO A 59 -7.71 0.77 4.73
N ILE A 60 -8.24 0.60 3.53
CA ILE A 60 -8.49 1.67 2.57
C ILE A 60 -9.98 1.98 2.40
N SER A 61 -10.31 3.23 2.09
CA SER A 61 -11.68 3.61 1.75
C SER A 61 -11.97 3.25 0.28
N PRO A 62 -12.99 2.43 -0.03
CA PRO A 62 -13.35 2.09 -1.40
C PRO A 62 -13.76 3.31 -2.23
N GLU A 63 -14.38 4.31 -1.61
CA GLU A 63 -14.90 5.51 -2.29
C GLU A 63 -13.80 6.51 -2.66
N PHE A 64 -12.67 6.49 -1.94
CA PHE A 64 -11.58 7.45 -2.10
C PHE A 64 -10.24 6.81 -2.53
N SER A 65 -10.28 5.52 -2.88
CA SER A 65 -9.14 4.76 -3.39
C SER A 65 -9.42 4.30 -4.81
N GLY A 66 -8.40 4.17 -5.64
CA GLY A 66 -8.58 3.83 -7.04
C GLY A 66 -7.27 3.63 -7.77
N ALA A 67 -7.39 3.32 -9.06
CA ALA A 67 -6.27 3.06 -9.93
C ALA A 67 -6.59 3.45 -11.38
N GLN A 68 -5.54 3.61 -12.18
CA GLN A 68 -5.59 3.65 -13.64
C GLN A 68 -4.53 2.69 -14.17
N VAL A 69 -4.87 1.99 -15.26
CA VAL A 69 -3.94 1.10 -15.95
C VAL A 69 -3.68 1.71 -17.31
N LEU A 70 -2.41 1.92 -17.61
CA LEU A 70 -1.94 2.44 -18.89
C LEU A 70 -1.06 1.39 -19.57
N ASP A 71 -1.12 1.30 -20.89
CA ASP A 71 -0.14 0.56 -21.68
C ASP A 71 1.19 1.34 -21.81
N LEU A 72 2.15 0.81 -22.56
CA LEU A 72 3.47 1.43 -22.73
C LEU A 72 3.40 2.74 -23.53
N ALA A 73 2.39 2.91 -24.38
CA ALA A 73 2.13 4.15 -25.11
C ALA A 73 1.48 5.23 -24.23
N GLY A 74 1.07 4.88 -23.01
CA GLY A 74 0.35 5.76 -22.09
C GLY A 74 -1.16 5.78 -22.34
N GLU A 75 -1.68 4.88 -23.18
CA GLU A 75 -3.10 4.80 -23.46
C GLU A 75 -3.84 4.06 -22.34
N PRO A 76 -5.02 4.54 -21.91
CA PRO A 76 -5.75 3.95 -20.80
C PRO A 76 -6.39 2.62 -21.19
N VAL A 77 -6.20 1.62 -20.34
CA VAL A 77 -6.91 0.35 -20.38
C VAL A 77 -8.24 0.49 -19.63
N ALA A 78 -9.33 0.00 -20.23
CA ALA A 78 -10.64 0.00 -19.61
C ALA A 78 -10.69 -1.00 -18.44
N ILE A 79 -10.80 -0.52 -17.21
CA ILE A 79 -10.78 -1.34 -15.98
C ILE A 79 -12.07 -1.23 -15.19
N THR A 80 -12.29 -2.19 -14.28
CA THR A 80 -13.30 -2.07 -13.21
C THR A 80 -12.63 -2.28 -11.86
N ILE A 81 -12.92 -1.42 -10.88
CA ILE A 81 -12.29 -1.45 -9.56
C ILE A 81 -13.29 -1.94 -8.52
N GLN A 82 -12.83 -2.80 -7.63
CA GLN A 82 -13.56 -3.29 -6.48
C GLN A 82 -12.63 -3.37 -5.27
N THR A 83 -13.20 -3.33 -4.07
CA THR A 83 -12.47 -3.67 -2.83
C THR A 83 -12.97 -5.02 -2.34
N SER A 84 -12.12 -5.76 -1.63
CA SER A 84 -12.53 -7.03 -1.04
C SER A 84 -13.45 -6.79 0.15
N THR A 85 -14.55 -7.54 0.23
CA THR A 85 -15.44 -7.54 1.40
C THR A 85 -14.85 -8.28 2.60
N GLU A 86 -13.81 -9.10 2.36
CA GLU A 86 -13.12 -9.89 3.40
C GLU A 86 -11.80 -9.25 3.83
N GLU A 87 -11.13 -8.53 2.92
CA GLU A 87 -9.84 -7.85 3.12
C GLU A 87 -9.98 -6.34 2.83
N ASN A 88 -10.20 -5.54 3.87
CA ASN A 88 -10.43 -4.09 3.74
C ASN A 88 -9.19 -3.27 3.33
N ASN A 89 -8.04 -3.91 3.18
CA ASN A 89 -6.78 -3.34 2.70
C ASN A 89 -6.40 -3.84 1.30
N LEU A 90 -7.35 -4.42 0.55
CA LEU A 90 -7.14 -4.97 -0.78
C LEU A 90 -7.97 -4.22 -1.83
N LEU A 91 -7.28 -3.69 -2.85
CA LEU A 91 -7.87 -3.15 -4.07
C LEU A 91 -7.72 -4.17 -5.22
N ILE A 92 -8.83 -4.53 -5.84
CA ILE A 92 -8.90 -5.47 -6.96
C ILE A 92 -9.29 -4.69 -8.22
N ILE A 93 -8.50 -4.85 -9.28
CA ILE A 93 -8.66 -4.16 -10.56
C ILE A 93 -8.91 -5.24 -11.61
N GLN A 94 -10.15 -5.39 -12.06
CA GLN A 94 -10.52 -6.31 -13.12
C GLN A 94 -10.04 -5.77 -14.47
N LEU A 95 -9.43 -6.64 -15.26
CA LEU A 95 -8.81 -6.31 -16.53
C LEU A 95 -9.57 -6.96 -17.70
N PRO A 96 -9.58 -6.31 -18.88
CA PRO A 96 -9.89 -6.99 -20.12
C PRO A 96 -8.72 -7.90 -20.51
N GLN A 97 -8.85 -8.64 -21.60
CA GLN A 97 -7.71 -9.33 -22.18
C GLN A 97 -6.68 -8.30 -22.67
N LEU A 98 -5.46 -8.39 -22.12
CA LEU A 98 -4.33 -7.54 -22.44
C LEU A 98 -3.52 -8.14 -23.60
N ALA A 99 -2.91 -7.25 -24.40
CA ALA A 99 -1.93 -7.62 -25.40
C ALA A 99 -0.56 -7.86 -24.73
N GLU A 100 0.40 -8.37 -25.51
CA GLU A 100 1.79 -8.42 -25.05
C GLU A 100 2.36 -6.99 -25.02
N ASP A 101 2.59 -6.46 -23.81
CA ASP A 101 3.10 -5.11 -23.59
C ASP A 101 3.59 -4.93 -22.14
N VAL A 102 4.10 -3.74 -21.81
CA VAL A 102 4.38 -3.28 -20.45
C VAL A 102 3.26 -2.37 -19.99
N TYR A 103 2.72 -2.64 -18.80
CA TYR A 103 1.60 -1.93 -18.21
C TYR A 103 2.01 -1.19 -16.94
N SER A 104 1.48 0.01 -16.78
CA SER A 104 1.65 0.88 -15.61
C SER A 104 0.34 0.97 -14.84
N VAL A 105 0.38 0.65 -13.55
CA VAL A 105 -0.75 0.74 -12.61
C VAL A 105 -0.50 1.89 -11.66
N LEU A 106 -1.14 3.02 -11.95
CA LEU A 106 -1.08 4.21 -11.11
C LEU A 106 -2.18 4.08 -10.06
N TRP A 107 -1.85 4.14 -8.79
CA TRP A 107 -2.81 3.89 -7.71
C TRP A 107 -2.83 5.03 -6.68
N ARG A 108 -3.97 5.15 -6.01
CA ARG A 108 -4.22 6.02 -4.87
C ARG A 108 -4.94 5.22 -3.79
N ALA A 109 -4.46 5.33 -2.55
CA ALA A 109 -5.09 4.73 -1.38
C ALA A 109 -5.40 5.80 -0.34
N HIS A 110 -6.65 5.84 0.12
CA HIS A 110 -7.07 6.67 1.24
C HIS A 110 -7.19 5.78 2.49
N SER A 111 -6.31 5.99 3.46
CA SER A 111 -6.35 5.24 4.73
C SER A 111 -7.61 5.58 5.52
N THR A 112 -8.33 4.57 5.98
CA THR A 112 -9.42 4.78 6.95
C THR A 112 -8.91 4.91 8.39
N ALA A 113 -7.63 4.59 8.64
CA ALA A 113 -7.01 4.66 9.96
C ALA A 113 -6.56 6.09 10.33
N ASP A 114 -6.04 6.87 9.37
CA ASP A 114 -5.60 8.26 9.61
C ASP A 114 -6.13 9.31 8.63
N GLY A 115 -6.88 8.91 7.60
CA GLY A 115 -7.46 9.82 6.62
C GLY A 115 -6.46 10.39 5.60
N HIS A 116 -5.19 9.95 5.62
CA HIS A 116 -4.22 10.39 4.64
C HIS A 116 -4.34 9.60 3.34
N VAL A 117 -3.95 10.28 2.26
CA VAL A 117 -3.87 9.70 0.92
C VAL A 117 -2.41 9.42 0.58
N THR A 118 -2.15 8.21 0.13
CA THR A 118 -0.88 7.79 -0.49
C THR A 118 -1.12 7.45 -1.96
N GLN A 119 -0.07 7.50 -2.76
CA GLN A 119 -0.10 7.23 -4.20
C GLN A 119 1.17 6.52 -4.63
N GLY A 120 1.12 5.82 -5.75
CA GLY A 120 2.29 5.20 -6.34
C GLY A 120 2.03 4.54 -7.69
N LEU A 121 3.03 3.82 -8.16
CA LEU A 121 3.08 3.15 -9.45
C LEU A 121 3.55 1.72 -9.27
N VAL A 122 2.92 0.80 -9.98
CA VAL A 122 3.40 -0.57 -10.19
C VAL A 122 3.53 -0.79 -11.68
N VAL A 123 4.65 -1.33 -12.14
CA VAL A 123 4.86 -1.70 -13.54
C VAL A 123 4.93 -3.22 -13.65
N PHE A 124 4.34 -3.82 -14.68
CA PHE A 124 4.50 -5.24 -15.00
C PHE A 124 4.41 -5.46 -16.51
N GLY A 125 4.98 -6.56 -17.01
CA GLY A 125 4.89 -6.95 -18.41
C GLY A 125 3.98 -8.15 -18.61
N VAL A 126 3.26 -8.19 -19.74
CA VAL A 126 2.55 -9.36 -20.25
C VAL A 126 3.28 -9.80 -21.51
N GLY A 127 3.88 -10.99 -21.53
CA GLY A 127 4.68 -11.50 -22.66
C GLY A 127 5.96 -10.71 -22.98
N THR A 128 6.09 -9.48 -22.45
CA THR A 128 7.18 -8.53 -22.70
C THR A 128 7.96 -8.29 -21.41
N GLN A 129 9.29 -8.19 -21.50
CA GLN A 129 10.14 -7.89 -20.35
C GLN A 129 10.00 -6.42 -19.92
N VAL A 130 9.96 -6.17 -18.61
CA VAL A 130 10.01 -4.81 -18.08
C VAL A 130 11.46 -4.31 -18.13
N ASP A 131 11.76 -3.44 -19.08
CA ASP A 131 13.06 -2.77 -19.14
C ASP A 131 13.19 -1.77 -17.99
N SER A 132 14.01 -2.12 -17.00
CA SER A 132 14.21 -1.31 -15.78
C SER A 132 14.76 0.10 -16.04
N ALA A 133 15.17 0.42 -17.27
CA ALA A 133 15.67 1.73 -17.68
C ALA A 133 14.58 2.68 -18.21
N ALA A 134 13.37 2.19 -18.51
CA ALA A 134 12.31 2.94 -19.19
C ALA A 134 11.07 3.22 -18.33
N ALA A 135 11.05 2.81 -17.06
CA ALA A 135 9.90 3.01 -16.19
C ALA A 135 9.63 4.52 -15.95
N PRO A 136 8.40 5.01 -16.14
CA PRO A 136 8.08 6.42 -15.92
C PRO A 136 8.27 6.80 -14.45
N SER A 137 8.93 7.93 -14.20
CA SER A 137 9.09 8.49 -12.86
C SER A 137 7.76 9.02 -12.31
N LEU A 138 7.46 8.71 -11.04
CA LEU A 138 6.23 9.09 -10.32
C LEU A 138 5.81 10.56 -10.43
N THR A 139 6.74 11.47 -10.73
CA THR A 139 6.48 12.90 -10.91
C THR A 139 5.66 13.23 -12.17
N GLU A 140 5.70 12.38 -13.19
CA GLU A 140 4.95 12.57 -14.44
C GLU A 140 3.60 11.82 -14.44
N ALA A 141 3.48 10.82 -13.57
CA ALA A 141 2.37 9.89 -13.46
C ALA A 141 1.43 10.24 -12.29
N THR A 142 1.11 11.52 -12.05
CA THR A 142 -0.01 11.88 -11.17
C THR A 142 -1.22 12.20 -12.05
N PRO A 143 -2.11 11.23 -12.31
CA PRO A 143 -3.32 11.54 -13.01
C PRO A 143 -4.18 12.47 -12.15
N PRO A 144 -4.99 13.34 -12.77
CA PRO A 144 -6.03 14.04 -12.04
C PRO A 144 -7.00 12.99 -11.49
N TRP A 145 -7.00 12.81 -10.18
CA TRP A 145 -8.00 11.99 -9.51
C TRP A 145 -9.33 12.75 -9.56
N PRO A 146 -10.44 12.14 -10.02
CA PRO A 146 -11.76 12.70 -9.82
C PRO A 146 -12.11 12.84 -8.33
#